data_AF-A0A2S7UTB6-F1
#
_entry.id   AF-A0A2S7UTB6-F1
#
_cell.length_a   1.000
_cell.length_b   1.000
_cell.length_c   1.000
_cell.angle_alpha   90.00
_cell.angle_beta   90.00
_cell.angle_gamma   90.00
#
_symmetry.space_group_name_H-M   'P 1'
#
loop_
_entity.id
_entity.type
_entity.pdbx_description
1 polymer ?
#
loop_
_entity_poly.entity_id
_entity_poly.type
_entity_poly.pdbx_seq_one_letter_code
_entity_poly.pdbx_strand_id
1 'polypeptide(L)'
;MIRGNNITDFDDDFDSGSNSNNTHLFTESSGHKLKWDQASFNLNRQGKAFVLITIIGVSGSTPRDSGTKMVVSQNQSFDTIGGGHLEYKAIKKAQQLLQQNKDCQLIEHFQLGSQLGQCCGGNASLLFECFAASKIHIAVFGAGHVAQALIPMLAGLPCHITWVDNRESQFPVNCEQYANVTKLLSDDPASEVASMPSNTLNVVMTHNHQLDFEISLAILKREDFHYLGLIASDTKWRRFQQRYKHRDVKQSLVERMNCPIGLEQVVGKMPMEVAISVAGEIIESYQSLLSVSDNKTNKKSKGVAWQEIKQLLSMQDATGEQQSVVENTQSKELENGDVK
;
A
#
# COMPACT_ATOMS: atom_id res chain seq x y z
N MET A 1 -58.41 45.41 -21.45
CA MET A 1 -58.24 45.47 -22.93
C MET A 1 -57.33 44.31 -23.30
N ILE A 2 -57.81 43.07 -23.43
CA ILE A 2 -58.57 42.47 -24.55
C ILE A 2 -57.88 42.62 -25.90
N ARG A 3 -57.32 41.50 -26.39
CA ARG A 3 -57.67 40.76 -27.64
C ARG A 3 -56.70 39.56 -27.66
N GLY A 4 -57.07 38.29 -27.49
CA GLY A 4 -58.25 37.49 -27.91
C GLY A 4 -57.73 36.41 -28.89
N ASN A 5 -58.24 35.18 -29.03
CA ASN A 5 -59.25 34.37 -28.34
C ASN A 5 -59.20 32.93 -28.94
N ASN A 6 -59.90 31.98 -28.30
CA ASN A 6 -60.38 30.63 -28.73
C ASN A 6 -59.48 29.42 -28.31
N ILE A 7 -59.88 28.50 -27.42
CA ILE A 7 -61.08 27.60 -27.31
C ILE A 7 -61.10 26.59 -28.48
N THR A 8 -60.92 25.27 -28.31
CA THR A 8 -61.76 24.23 -27.65
C THR A 8 -60.89 23.03 -27.17
N ASP A 9 -61.05 22.51 -25.95
CA ASP A 9 -61.84 21.33 -25.53
C ASP A 9 -61.58 20.03 -26.33
N PHE A 10 -61.18 18.94 -25.65
CA PHE A 10 -61.96 17.70 -25.50
C PHE A 10 -61.23 16.66 -24.62
N ASP A 11 -62.04 16.03 -23.77
CA ASP A 11 -61.76 14.98 -22.79
C ASP A 11 -61.25 13.65 -23.40
N ASP A 12 -60.57 12.83 -22.59
CA ASP A 12 -61.05 11.47 -22.24
C ASP A 12 -59.99 10.64 -21.48
N ASP A 13 -60.40 10.21 -20.28
CA ASP A 13 -60.31 8.87 -19.68
C ASP A 13 -59.00 8.05 -19.72
N PHE A 14 -58.40 7.76 -18.56
CA PHE A 14 -58.67 6.60 -17.69
C PHE A 14 -58.08 5.29 -18.24
N ASP A 15 -56.92 4.87 -17.71
CA ASP A 15 -56.85 3.53 -17.13
C ASP A 15 -55.73 3.40 -16.08
N SER A 16 -56.15 2.85 -14.96
CA SER A 16 -55.38 2.49 -13.78
C SER A 16 -55.21 0.97 -13.76
N GLY A 17 -53.97 0.49 -13.73
CA GLY A 17 -53.71 -0.96 -13.72
C GLY A 17 -52.48 -1.34 -12.91
N SER A 18 -52.64 -1.36 -11.59
CA SER A 18 -51.76 -2.06 -10.66
C SER A 18 -51.69 -3.56 -10.95
N ASN A 19 -50.49 -4.14 -11.02
CA ASN A 19 -50.31 -5.45 -10.40
C ASN A 19 -48.88 -5.68 -9.91
N SER A 20 -48.79 -5.85 -8.60
CA SER A 20 -47.71 -6.44 -7.85
C SER A 20 -47.36 -7.84 -8.35
N ASN A 21 -46.07 -8.16 -8.48
CA ASN A 21 -45.45 -9.32 -7.84
C ASN A 21 -43.94 -9.41 -8.17
N ASN A 22 -43.13 -9.11 -7.16
CA ASN A 22 -42.04 -9.93 -6.67
C ASN A 22 -41.11 -10.60 -7.71
N THR A 23 -39.88 -10.09 -7.85
CA THR A 23 -38.67 -10.93 -7.87
C THR A 23 -37.43 -10.11 -7.46
N HIS A 24 -37.08 -10.26 -6.19
CA HIS A 24 -35.72 -10.30 -5.65
C HIS A 24 -34.72 -9.18 -6.00
N LEU A 25 -34.51 -8.33 -4.99
CA LEU A 25 -33.18 -7.86 -4.62
C LEU A 25 -32.17 -9.02 -4.69
N PHE A 26 -31.20 -8.91 -5.57
CA PHE A 26 -29.90 -9.57 -5.40
C PHE A 26 -28.89 -8.55 -4.88
N THR A 27 -29.16 -8.02 -3.69
CA THR A 27 -28.08 -7.72 -2.75
C THR A 27 -27.62 -9.05 -2.15
N GLU A 28 -26.84 -9.79 -2.91
CA GLU A 28 -25.94 -10.81 -2.36
C GLU A 28 -24.54 -10.21 -2.34
N SER A 29 -24.23 -9.37 -1.34
CA SER A 29 -22.85 -9.25 -0.88
C SER A 29 -22.53 -10.49 -0.06
N SER A 30 -22.48 -11.63 -0.75
CA SER A 30 -21.82 -12.83 -0.27
C SER A 30 -20.40 -12.44 0.04
N GLY A 31 -20.12 -12.22 1.33
CA GLY A 31 -18.84 -11.77 1.88
C GLY A 31 -17.76 -12.83 1.68
N HIS A 32 -17.36 -13.04 0.42
CA HIS A 32 -16.16 -13.79 0.10
C HIS A 32 -14.99 -13.00 0.67
N LYS A 33 -14.49 -13.49 1.82
CA LYS A 33 -13.24 -13.03 2.39
C LYS A 33 -12.18 -13.13 1.28
N LEU A 34 -11.52 -12.02 0.97
CA LEU A 34 -10.51 -11.97 -0.09
C LEU A 34 -9.47 -13.08 0.13
N LYS A 35 -9.06 -13.74 -0.96
CA LYS A 35 -7.95 -14.69 -0.93
C LYS A 35 -6.63 -13.98 -0.69
N TRP A 36 -5.62 -14.72 -0.23
CA TRP A 36 -4.31 -14.17 0.16
C TRP A 36 -3.62 -13.42 -0.99
N ASP A 37 -3.76 -13.88 -2.24
CA ASP A 37 -3.18 -13.30 -3.44
C ASP A 37 -3.82 -11.95 -3.76
N GLN A 38 -5.15 -11.90 -3.75
CA GLN A 38 -5.91 -10.66 -3.95
C GLN A 38 -5.68 -9.67 -2.81
N ALA A 39 -5.63 -10.15 -1.56
CA ALA A 39 -5.41 -9.33 -0.39
C ALA A 39 -4.01 -8.69 -0.40
N SER A 40 -2.97 -9.47 -0.67
CA SER A 40 -1.59 -8.97 -0.77
C SER A 40 -1.43 -7.96 -1.90
N PHE A 41 -2.00 -8.22 -3.08
CA PHE A 41 -2.03 -7.27 -4.19
C PHE A 41 -2.71 -5.95 -3.81
N ASN A 42 -3.88 -6.02 -3.18
CA ASN A 42 -4.63 -4.84 -2.78
C ASN A 42 -3.89 -4.03 -1.70
N LEU A 43 -3.32 -4.69 -0.69
CA LEU A 43 -2.55 -4.02 0.37
C LEU A 43 -1.30 -3.35 -0.19
N ASN A 44 -0.60 -4.02 -1.11
CA ASN A 44 0.56 -3.45 -1.80
C ASN A 44 0.18 -2.20 -2.61
N ARG A 45 -0.90 -2.27 -3.42
CA ARG A 45 -1.41 -1.11 -4.17
C ARG A 45 -1.86 0.05 -3.28
N GLN A 46 -2.32 -0.24 -2.07
CA GLN A 46 -2.68 0.77 -1.08
C GLN A 46 -1.47 1.33 -0.33
N GLY A 47 -0.26 0.78 -0.53
CA GLY A 47 0.93 1.13 0.24
C GLY A 47 0.87 0.68 1.71
N LYS A 48 0.01 -0.27 2.07
CA LYS A 48 -0.16 -0.73 3.47
C LYS A 48 0.77 -1.87 3.81
N ALA A 49 1.27 -1.88 5.04
CA ALA A 49 2.06 -2.98 5.57
C ALA A 49 1.23 -4.26 5.70
N PHE A 50 1.84 -5.40 5.39
CA PHE A 50 1.26 -6.71 5.60
C PHE A 50 2.33 -7.79 5.77
N VAL A 51 1.93 -8.93 6.33
CA VAL A 51 2.78 -10.13 6.45
C VAL A 51 2.11 -11.27 5.70
N LEU A 52 2.81 -11.83 4.72
CA LEU A 52 2.45 -13.10 4.10
C LEU A 52 3.04 -14.24 4.94
N ILE A 53 2.18 -15.15 5.36
CA ILE A 53 2.57 -16.33 6.14
C ILE A 53 2.37 -17.54 5.24
N THR A 54 3.42 -18.35 5.09
CA THR A 54 3.39 -19.59 4.31
C THR A 54 3.79 -20.76 5.20
N ILE A 55 2.99 -21.83 5.22
CA ILE A 55 3.45 -23.11 5.78
C ILE A 55 4.49 -23.68 4.82
N ILE A 56 5.74 -23.82 5.26
CA ILE A 56 6.85 -24.33 4.43
C ILE A 56 7.25 -25.76 4.79
N GLY A 57 6.80 -26.26 5.93
CA GLY A 57 7.06 -27.63 6.35
C GLY A 57 6.08 -28.09 7.42
N VAL A 58 5.69 -29.34 7.34
CA VAL A 58 4.82 -30.01 8.32
C VAL A 58 5.37 -31.39 8.62
N SER A 59 5.25 -31.84 9.86
CA SER A 59 5.48 -33.23 10.25
C SER A 59 4.43 -33.67 11.26
N GLY A 60 4.04 -34.95 11.23
CA GLY A 60 2.93 -35.46 12.05
C GLY A 60 1.57 -34.87 11.66
N SER A 61 0.61 -34.88 12.59
CA SER A 61 -0.75 -34.39 12.36
C SER A 61 -0.78 -32.86 12.38
N THR A 62 -1.03 -32.24 11.23
CA THR A 62 -1.16 -30.78 11.08
C THR A 62 -2.49 -30.42 10.42
N PRO A 63 -3.10 -29.26 10.70
CA PRO A 63 -4.42 -28.91 10.19
C PRO A 63 -4.44 -28.57 8.68
N ARG A 64 -3.28 -28.24 8.09
CA ARG A 64 -3.11 -27.87 6.68
C ARG A 64 -1.73 -28.28 6.17
N ASP A 65 -1.65 -28.49 4.86
CA ASP A 65 -0.42 -28.91 4.18
C ASP A 65 0.54 -27.74 3.90
N SER A 66 1.79 -28.09 3.63
CA SER A 66 2.79 -27.16 3.11
C SER A 66 2.29 -26.46 1.85
N GLY A 67 2.66 -25.18 1.69
CA GLY A 67 2.19 -24.29 0.63
C GLY A 67 0.95 -23.49 1.00
N THR A 68 0.23 -23.84 2.08
CA THR A 68 -0.91 -23.04 2.57
C THR A 68 -0.45 -21.64 3.00
N LYS A 69 -1.22 -20.61 2.61
CA LYS A 69 -0.89 -19.21 2.82
C LYS A 69 -2.01 -18.45 3.54
N MET A 70 -1.62 -17.43 4.30
CA MET A 70 -2.52 -16.40 4.81
C MET A 70 -1.83 -15.04 4.80
N VAL A 71 -2.60 -13.95 4.78
CA VAL A 71 -2.09 -12.59 4.89
C VAL A 71 -2.62 -11.95 6.16
N VAL A 72 -1.75 -11.25 6.89
CA VAL A 72 -2.11 -10.47 8.07
C VAL A 72 -1.73 -9.02 7.84
N SER A 73 -2.69 -8.11 7.95
CA SER A 73 -2.46 -6.66 8.02
C SER A 73 -2.66 -6.17 9.45
N GLN A 74 -2.51 -4.86 9.68
CA GLN A 74 -2.69 -4.28 11.01
C GLN A 74 -4.07 -4.57 11.62
N ASN A 75 -5.12 -4.60 10.79
CA ASN A 75 -6.51 -4.65 11.24
C ASN A 75 -7.25 -5.93 10.81
N GLN A 76 -6.70 -6.72 9.90
CA GLN A 76 -7.41 -7.82 9.24
C GLN A 76 -6.51 -9.01 8.95
N SER A 77 -7.11 -10.19 8.80
CA SER A 77 -6.47 -11.39 8.28
C SER A 77 -7.26 -11.96 7.10
N PHE A 78 -6.56 -12.54 6.14
CA PHE A 78 -7.10 -13.07 4.88
C PHE A 78 -6.59 -14.50 4.68
N ASP A 79 -7.48 -15.39 4.22
CA ASP A 79 -7.30 -16.85 4.27
C ASP A 79 -6.95 -17.38 5.68
N THR A 80 -6.63 -18.68 5.75
CA THR A 80 -6.34 -19.41 6.99
C THR A 80 -5.25 -20.44 6.75
N ILE A 81 -4.38 -20.64 7.74
CA ILE A 81 -3.37 -21.72 7.76
C ILE A 81 -3.84 -22.95 8.55
N GLY A 82 -5.16 -23.07 8.79
CA GLY A 82 -5.76 -24.21 9.49
C GLY A 82 -6.42 -23.86 10.82
N GLY A 83 -6.46 -22.59 11.21
CA GLY A 83 -7.16 -22.12 12.41
C GLY A 83 -6.50 -22.55 13.73
N GLY A 84 -7.28 -22.45 14.81
CA GLY A 84 -6.87 -22.88 16.15
C GLY A 84 -5.68 -22.10 16.73
N HIS A 85 -4.91 -22.77 17.60
CA HIS A 85 -3.81 -22.14 18.35
C HIS A 85 -2.61 -21.75 17.48
N LEU A 86 -2.34 -22.51 16.41
CA LEU A 86 -1.25 -22.19 15.47
C LEU A 86 -1.51 -20.86 14.79
N GLU A 87 -2.71 -20.68 14.21
CA GLU A 87 -3.10 -19.45 13.54
C GLU A 87 -3.11 -18.26 14.51
N TYR A 88 -3.63 -18.44 15.72
CA TYR A 88 -3.59 -17.41 16.76
C TYR A 88 -2.16 -16.94 17.05
N LYS A 89 -1.22 -17.87 17.25
CA LYS A 89 0.20 -17.55 17.48
C LYS A 89 0.83 -16.88 16.26
N ALA A 90 0.51 -17.35 15.06
CA ALA A 90 1.03 -16.80 13.80
C ALA A 90 0.55 -15.34 13.60
N ILE A 91 -0.74 -15.06 13.82
CA ILE A 91 -1.30 -13.70 13.75
C ILE A 91 -0.61 -12.79 14.77
N LYS A 92 -0.45 -13.25 16.02
CA LYS A 92 0.23 -12.47 17.07
C LYS A 92 1.67 -12.14 16.69
N LYS A 93 2.41 -13.11 16.14
CA LYS A 93 3.77 -12.88 15.64
C LYS A 93 3.80 -11.90 14.47
N ALA A 94 2.88 -12.05 13.51
CA ALA A 94 2.76 -11.12 12.39
C ALA A 94 2.46 -9.69 12.85
N GLN A 95 1.57 -9.50 13.84
CA GLN A 95 1.31 -8.19 14.44
C GLN A 95 2.56 -7.57 15.07
N GLN A 96 3.41 -8.35 15.73
CA GLN A 96 4.70 -7.88 16.25
C GLN A 96 5.66 -7.46 15.13
N LEU A 97 5.69 -8.20 14.01
CA LEU A 97 6.51 -7.85 12.85
C LEU A 97 6.00 -6.56 12.19
N LEU A 98 4.68 -6.39 12.04
CA LEU A 98 4.07 -5.19 11.47
C LEU A 98 4.40 -3.93 12.26
N GLN A 99 4.51 -4.00 13.58
CA GLN A 99 4.91 -2.86 14.42
C GLN A 99 6.32 -2.33 14.08
N GLN A 100 7.19 -3.18 13.53
CA GLN A 100 8.53 -2.76 13.12
C GLN A 100 8.52 -1.96 11.82
N ASN A 101 7.49 -2.15 10.99
CA ASN A 101 7.30 -1.53 9.68
C ASN A 101 8.57 -1.58 8.80
N LYS A 102 9.14 -2.78 8.69
CA LYS A 102 10.37 -3.06 7.92
C LYS A 102 10.18 -4.31 7.09
N ASP A 103 10.77 -4.31 5.90
CA ASP A 103 10.84 -5.51 5.09
C ASP A 103 11.78 -6.53 5.75
N CYS A 104 11.27 -7.74 5.98
CA CYS A 104 12.06 -8.83 6.53
C CYS A 104 11.44 -10.19 6.24
N GLN A 105 12.26 -11.24 6.32
CA GLN A 105 11.81 -12.62 6.28
C GLN A 105 12.24 -13.34 7.55
N LEU A 106 11.37 -14.21 8.06
CA LEU A 106 11.62 -14.97 9.28
C LEU A 106 10.98 -16.35 9.18
N ILE A 107 11.72 -17.38 9.56
CA ILE A 107 11.17 -18.74 9.71
C ILE A 107 10.99 -19.01 11.21
N GLU A 108 9.82 -19.50 11.60
CA GLU A 108 9.50 -19.91 12.97
C GLU A 108 8.96 -21.34 12.97
N HIS A 109 9.34 -22.11 13.99
CA HIS A 109 8.90 -23.49 14.18
C HIS A 109 7.91 -23.58 15.33
N PHE A 110 6.76 -24.19 15.08
CA PHE A 110 5.67 -24.36 16.03
C PHE A 110 5.44 -25.84 16.32
N GLN A 111 5.57 -26.22 17.58
CA GLN A 111 5.12 -27.51 18.07
C GLN A 111 3.61 -27.49 18.28
N LEU A 112 2.92 -28.41 17.63
CA LEU A 112 1.47 -28.59 17.73
C LEU A 112 1.19 -29.63 18.82
N GLY A 113 1.43 -29.24 20.08
CA GLY A 113 1.17 -30.07 21.24
C GLY A 113 -0.12 -29.66 21.95
N SER A 114 -1.01 -30.62 22.23
CA SER A 114 -2.11 -30.45 23.16
C SER A 114 -1.52 -30.37 24.58
N GLN A 115 -1.92 -29.38 25.38
CA GLN A 115 -1.56 -29.30 26.80
C GLN A 115 -2.18 -30.44 27.66
N LEU A 116 -2.66 -31.53 27.04
CA LEU A 116 -3.30 -32.67 27.69
C LEU A 116 -2.91 -33.99 27.01
N GLY A 117 -1.70 -34.48 27.27
CA GLY A 117 -1.39 -35.91 27.40
C GLY A 117 -1.82 -36.92 26.31
N GLN A 118 -2.08 -36.53 25.06
CA GLN A 118 -2.42 -37.47 23.98
C GLN A 118 -1.73 -37.14 22.63
N CYS A 119 -0.72 -37.96 22.34
CA CYS A 119 -0.09 -38.53 21.14
C CYS A 119 -0.15 -37.94 19.70
N CYS A 120 -0.68 -36.75 19.42
CA CYS A 120 -0.57 -36.20 18.05
C CYS A 120 0.29 -34.92 18.02
N GLY A 121 1.61 -35.09 18.20
CA GLY A 121 2.62 -34.03 18.25
C GLY A 121 3.10 -33.59 16.87
N GLY A 122 2.22 -32.98 16.07
CA GLY A 122 2.61 -32.40 14.81
C GLY A 122 3.57 -31.22 14.99
N ASN A 123 4.35 -30.88 13.97
CA ASN A 123 5.14 -29.65 13.92
C ASN A 123 4.84 -28.91 12.63
N ALA A 124 4.85 -27.58 12.69
CA ALA A 124 4.71 -26.72 11.53
C ALA A 124 5.85 -25.68 11.49
N SER A 125 6.45 -25.53 10.33
CA SER A 125 7.43 -24.48 10.03
C SER A 125 6.75 -23.41 9.18
N LEU A 126 6.71 -22.17 9.66
CA LEU A 126 6.07 -21.05 8.99
C LEU A 126 7.13 -20.05 8.52
N LEU A 127 7.07 -19.65 7.26
CA LEU A 127 7.78 -18.50 6.72
C LEU A 127 6.88 -17.26 6.84
N PHE A 128 7.39 -16.21 7.48
CA PHE A 128 6.81 -14.89 7.55
C PHE A 128 7.58 -13.96 6.61
N GLU A 129 6.90 -13.37 5.64
CA GLU A 129 7.43 -12.36 4.73
C GLU A 129 6.72 -11.04 5.04
N CYS A 130 7.43 -10.11 5.66
CA CYS A 130 6.92 -8.80 6.05
C CYS A 130 7.21 -7.79 4.94
N PHE A 131 6.16 -7.08 4.53
CA PHE A 131 6.21 -5.98 3.57
C PHE A 131 5.83 -4.70 4.31
N ALA A 132 6.74 -3.73 4.34
CA ALA A 132 6.54 -2.46 5.01
C ALA A 132 5.52 -1.58 4.27
N ALA A 133 4.85 -0.69 5.01
CA ALA A 133 4.04 0.36 4.43
C ALA A 133 4.91 1.34 3.66
N SER A 134 4.34 1.95 2.62
CA SER A 134 5.03 3.03 1.93
C SER A 134 5.25 4.19 2.89
N LYS A 135 6.49 4.69 2.92
CA LYS A 135 6.87 5.85 3.71
C LYS A 135 6.71 7.16 2.95
N ILE A 136 6.46 7.07 1.65
CA ILE A 136 6.40 8.22 0.77
C ILE A 136 4.97 8.76 0.79
N HIS A 137 4.86 10.02 1.18
CA HIS A 137 3.60 10.76 1.13
C HIS A 137 3.74 11.93 0.17
N ILE A 138 2.82 12.04 -0.77
CA ILE A 138 2.72 13.15 -1.73
C ILE A 138 1.41 13.88 -1.47
N ALA A 139 1.48 15.17 -1.20
CA ALA A 139 0.30 16.02 -1.10
C ALA A 139 0.17 16.85 -2.38
N VAL A 140 -0.94 16.68 -3.10
CA VAL A 140 -1.25 17.45 -4.32
C VAL A 140 -2.39 18.40 -3.99
N PHE A 141 -2.10 19.71 -3.99
CA PHE A 141 -3.08 20.76 -3.77
C PHE A 141 -3.53 21.34 -5.12
N GLY A 142 -4.82 21.19 -5.42
CA GLY A 142 -5.45 21.53 -6.68
C GLY A 142 -5.87 20.28 -7.46
N ALA A 143 -7.11 20.25 -7.93
CA ALA A 143 -7.70 19.19 -8.75
C ALA A 143 -8.01 19.63 -10.19
N GLY A 144 -7.36 20.70 -10.66
CA GLY A 144 -7.49 21.16 -12.05
C GLY A 144 -6.89 20.19 -13.08
N HIS A 145 -6.98 20.55 -14.36
CA HIS A 145 -6.58 19.70 -15.50
C HIS A 145 -5.16 19.12 -15.41
N VAL A 146 -4.19 19.86 -14.87
CA VAL A 146 -2.82 19.34 -14.69
C VAL A 146 -2.79 18.24 -13.64
N ALA A 147 -3.45 18.44 -12.49
CA ALA A 147 -3.54 17.43 -11.45
C ALA A 147 -4.27 16.17 -11.92
N GLN A 148 -5.34 16.32 -12.72
CA GLN A 148 -6.06 15.19 -13.31
C GLN A 148 -5.17 14.36 -14.25
N ALA A 149 -4.22 14.97 -14.94
CA ALA A 149 -3.21 14.27 -15.74
C ALA A 149 -2.08 13.66 -14.88
N LEU A 150 -1.71 14.32 -13.79
CA LEU A 150 -0.60 13.91 -12.90
C LEU A 150 -0.95 12.72 -11.99
N ILE A 151 -2.13 12.74 -11.37
CA ILE A 151 -2.54 11.74 -10.37
C ILE A 151 -2.47 10.30 -10.89
N PRO A 152 -2.89 9.96 -12.13
CA PRO A 152 -2.75 8.60 -12.66
C PRO A 152 -1.30 8.10 -12.68
N MET A 153 -0.34 8.99 -12.97
CA MET A 153 1.09 8.63 -13.00
C MET A 153 1.62 8.40 -11.59
N LEU A 154 1.32 9.32 -10.66
CA LEU A 154 1.74 9.19 -9.27
C LEU A 154 1.09 7.99 -8.58
N ALA A 155 -0.17 7.69 -8.89
CA ALA A 155 -0.89 6.54 -8.34
C ALA A 155 -0.26 5.19 -8.73
N GLY A 156 0.54 5.16 -9.82
CA GLY A 156 1.33 4.00 -10.21
C GLY A 156 2.60 3.79 -9.38
N LEU A 157 2.98 4.75 -8.53
CA LEU A 157 4.16 4.67 -7.67
C LEU A 157 3.80 4.10 -6.29
N PRO A 158 4.75 3.44 -5.59
CA PRO A 158 4.53 2.91 -4.24
C PRO A 158 4.57 4.03 -3.21
N CYS A 159 3.57 4.91 -3.23
CA CYS A 159 3.41 6.07 -2.37
C CYS A 159 1.95 6.22 -1.91
N HIS A 160 1.73 7.03 -0.89
CA HIS A 160 0.41 7.54 -0.51
C HIS A 160 0.23 8.95 -1.06
N ILE A 161 -0.94 9.22 -1.61
CA ILE A 161 -1.28 10.53 -2.18
C ILE A 161 -2.47 11.10 -1.43
N THR A 162 -2.35 12.33 -0.96
CA THR A 162 -3.50 13.13 -0.50
C THR A 162 -3.78 14.21 -1.54
N TRP A 163 -4.96 14.16 -2.16
CA TRP A 163 -5.36 15.06 -3.23
C TRP A 163 -6.41 16.05 -2.74
N VAL A 164 -6.01 17.30 -2.57
CA VAL A 164 -6.78 18.34 -1.88
C VAL A 164 -7.28 19.39 -2.87
N ASP A 165 -8.58 19.71 -2.86
CA ASP A 165 -9.17 20.88 -3.55
C ASP A 165 -10.45 21.26 -2.81
N ASN A 166 -10.89 22.51 -2.94
CA ASN A 166 -12.12 23.01 -2.32
C ASN A 166 -13.34 22.88 -3.24
N ARG A 167 -13.17 22.37 -4.47
CA ARG A 167 -14.23 22.26 -5.47
C ARG A 167 -14.45 20.80 -5.84
N GLU A 168 -15.57 20.25 -5.38
CA GLU A 168 -15.93 18.86 -5.65
C GLU A 168 -15.95 18.53 -7.15
N SER A 169 -16.47 19.44 -7.97
CA SER A 169 -16.61 19.28 -9.42
C SER A 169 -15.29 19.13 -10.18
N GLN A 170 -14.16 19.38 -9.54
CA GLN A 170 -12.84 19.22 -10.16
C GLN A 170 -12.27 17.81 -9.99
N PHE A 171 -12.77 17.05 -9.03
CA PHE A 171 -12.35 15.65 -8.89
C PHE A 171 -13.02 14.79 -9.96
N PRO A 172 -12.27 13.95 -10.69
CA PRO A 172 -12.85 12.97 -11.60
C PRO A 172 -13.80 12.00 -10.87
N VAL A 173 -14.90 11.63 -11.53
CA VAL A 173 -15.92 10.71 -10.97
C VAL A 173 -15.32 9.38 -10.51
N ASN A 174 -14.27 8.90 -11.19
CA ASN A 174 -13.61 7.64 -10.91
C ASN A 174 -12.31 7.79 -10.10
N CYS A 175 -12.07 8.90 -9.40
CA CYS A 175 -10.83 9.09 -8.64
C CYS A 175 -10.62 8.04 -7.53
N GLU A 176 -11.68 7.42 -7.02
CA GLU A 176 -11.62 6.34 -6.01
C GLU A 176 -11.03 5.03 -6.55
N GLN A 177 -10.85 4.88 -7.87
CA GLN A 177 -10.20 3.70 -8.47
C GLN A 177 -8.72 3.55 -8.07
N TYR A 178 -8.10 4.65 -7.63
CA TYR A 178 -6.70 4.69 -7.23
C TYR A 178 -6.57 4.35 -5.74
N ALA A 179 -6.17 3.12 -5.46
CA ALA A 179 -6.14 2.57 -4.10
C ALA A 179 -5.23 3.32 -3.11
N ASN A 180 -4.25 4.06 -3.62
CA ASN A 180 -3.30 4.86 -2.84
C ASN A 180 -3.58 6.37 -2.86
N VAL A 181 -4.69 6.81 -3.46
CA VAL A 181 -5.09 8.23 -3.49
C VAL A 181 -6.24 8.46 -2.52
N THR A 182 -6.07 9.41 -1.62
CA THR A 182 -7.12 9.91 -0.73
C THR A 182 -7.60 11.26 -1.25
N LYS A 183 -8.84 11.31 -1.75
CA LYS A 183 -9.54 12.57 -2.08
C LYS A 183 -9.85 13.31 -0.78
N LEU A 184 -9.45 14.58 -0.70
CA LEU A 184 -9.77 15.47 0.42
C LEU A 184 -10.45 16.73 -0.11
N LEU A 185 -11.77 16.78 -0.01
CA LEU A 185 -12.55 18.00 -0.25
C LEU A 185 -12.49 18.86 1.01
N SER A 186 -11.81 20.00 0.94
CA SER A 186 -11.64 20.90 2.10
C SER A 186 -11.89 22.35 1.69
N ASP A 187 -12.71 23.06 2.46
CA ASP A 187 -12.97 24.49 2.25
C ASP A 187 -11.75 25.36 2.59
N ASP A 188 -10.80 24.81 3.37
CA ASP A 188 -9.54 25.46 3.71
C ASP A 188 -8.33 24.52 3.45
N PRO A 189 -7.91 24.37 2.19
CA PRO A 189 -6.78 23.52 1.84
C PRO A 189 -5.45 23.92 2.52
N ALA A 190 -5.30 25.18 2.93
CA ALA A 190 -4.08 25.62 3.61
C ALA A 190 -3.98 25.06 5.03
N SER A 191 -5.11 24.94 5.74
CA SER A 191 -5.15 24.32 7.07
C SER A 191 -4.85 22.82 7.04
N GLU A 192 -5.20 22.12 5.95
CA GLU A 192 -4.90 20.68 5.79
C GLU A 192 -3.41 20.38 5.77
N VAL A 193 -2.58 21.38 5.47
CA VAL A 193 -1.12 21.23 5.58
C VAL A 193 -0.72 20.76 6.97
N ALA A 194 -1.41 21.14 8.05
CA ALA A 194 -1.05 20.74 9.41
C ALA A 194 -1.19 19.23 9.68
N SER A 195 -2.06 18.52 8.95
CA SER A 195 -2.32 17.09 9.13
C SER A 195 -1.38 16.19 8.31
N MET A 196 -0.62 16.76 7.37
CA MET A 196 0.26 15.99 6.49
C MET A 196 1.41 15.32 7.28
N PRO A 197 1.87 14.12 6.90
CA PRO A 197 3.07 13.52 7.49
C PRO A 197 4.32 14.39 7.29
N SER A 198 5.29 14.28 8.18
CA SER A 198 6.63 14.86 7.98
C SER A 198 7.30 14.31 6.71
N ASN A 199 8.21 15.06 6.10
CA ASN A 199 8.90 14.69 4.85
C ASN A 199 7.96 14.48 3.66
N THR A 200 6.76 15.06 3.68
CA THR A 200 5.84 15.04 2.53
C THR A 200 6.45 15.76 1.33
N LEU A 201 6.21 15.23 0.13
CA LEU A 201 6.45 15.90 -1.14
C LEU A 201 5.20 16.70 -1.51
N ASN A 202 5.28 18.02 -1.39
CA ASN A 202 4.14 18.90 -1.59
C ASN A 202 4.15 19.48 -3.01
N VAL A 203 3.02 19.39 -3.68
CA VAL A 203 2.80 19.89 -5.03
C VAL A 203 1.64 20.88 -4.99
N VAL A 204 1.93 22.16 -5.17
CA VAL A 204 0.95 23.26 -5.09
C VAL A 204 0.61 23.72 -6.50
N MET A 205 -0.63 23.45 -6.93
CA MET A 205 -1.13 23.77 -8.26
C MET A 205 -2.61 24.14 -8.28
N THR A 206 -3.02 25.05 -7.39
CA THR A 206 -4.41 25.49 -7.34
C THR A 206 -4.72 26.51 -8.45
N HIS A 207 -6.00 26.86 -8.57
CA HIS A 207 -6.47 27.88 -9.50
C HIS A 207 -6.37 29.31 -8.95
N ASN A 208 -6.07 29.47 -7.65
CA ASN A 208 -6.14 30.74 -6.94
C ASN A 208 -4.77 31.13 -6.39
N HIS A 209 -4.24 32.27 -6.85
CA HIS A 209 -2.93 32.76 -6.44
C HIS A 209 -2.80 33.05 -4.94
N GLN A 210 -3.89 33.44 -4.27
CA GLN A 210 -3.84 33.68 -2.83
C GLN A 210 -3.79 32.35 -2.07
N LEU A 211 -4.57 31.36 -2.50
CA LEU A 211 -4.59 30.03 -1.92
C LEU A 211 -3.24 29.31 -2.10
N ASP A 212 -2.63 29.38 -3.28
CA ASP A 212 -1.28 28.87 -3.53
C ASP A 212 -0.27 29.43 -2.52
N PHE A 213 -0.33 30.75 -2.25
CA PHE A 213 0.55 31.41 -1.30
C PHE A 213 0.29 30.95 0.14
N GLU A 214 -0.97 30.79 0.53
CA GLU A 214 -1.35 30.35 1.88
C GLU A 214 -0.90 28.91 2.15
N ILE A 215 -1.12 28.00 1.21
CA ILE A 215 -0.67 26.61 1.29
C ILE A 215 0.85 26.54 1.39
N SER A 216 1.56 27.18 0.46
CA SER A 216 3.03 27.15 0.47
C SER A 216 3.62 27.86 1.69
N LEU A 217 3.01 28.93 2.19
CA LEU A 217 3.39 29.55 3.46
C LEU A 217 3.18 28.61 4.66
N ALA A 218 2.05 27.89 4.71
CA ALA A 218 1.78 26.91 5.76
C ALA A 218 2.82 25.77 5.75
N ILE A 219 3.22 25.30 4.56
CA ILE A 219 4.24 24.26 4.40
C ILE A 219 5.61 24.78 4.87
N LEU A 220 6.00 25.99 4.44
CA LEU A 220 7.25 26.62 4.87
C LEU A 220 7.33 26.78 6.39
N LYS A 221 6.22 27.13 7.05
CA LYS A 221 6.15 27.29 8.51
C LYS A 221 6.32 25.99 9.29
N ARG A 222 6.00 24.83 8.71
CA ARG A 222 6.23 23.55 9.36
C ARG A 222 7.70 23.13 9.37
N GLU A 223 8.49 23.65 8.43
CA GLU A 223 9.93 23.40 8.27
C GLU A 223 10.35 21.93 8.04
N ASP A 224 9.40 21.01 7.84
CA ASP A 224 9.63 19.56 7.79
C ASP A 224 9.28 18.92 6.44
N PHE A 225 9.11 19.71 5.38
CA PHE A 225 8.86 19.19 4.04
C PHE A 225 10.15 18.61 3.42
N HIS A 226 9.99 17.54 2.65
CA HIS A 226 11.08 17.02 1.82
C HIS A 226 11.18 17.79 0.51
N TYR A 227 10.03 18.02 -0.13
CA TYR A 227 9.89 18.75 -1.39
C TYR A 227 8.71 19.71 -1.35
N LEU A 228 8.86 20.87 -1.97
CA LEU A 228 7.80 21.86 -2.15
C LEU A 228 7.89 22.46 -3.56
N GLY A 229 7.04 21.96 -4.45
CA GLY A 229 6.91 22.46 -5.81
C GLY A 229 5.68 23.36 -5.96
N LEU A 230 5.84 24.44 -6.72
CA LEU A 230 4.77 25.40 -7.00
C LEU A 230 4.65 25.63 -8.51
N ILE A 231 3.45 25.40 -9.08
CA ILE A 231 3.19 25.80 -10.46
C ILE A 231 3.01 27.32 -10.53
N ALA A 232 3.93 28.03 -11.17
CA ALA A 232 3.86 29.48 -11.26
C ALA A 232 4.61 30.03 -12.48
N SER A 233 4.17 31.20 -12.95
CA SER A 233 4.99 32.04 -13.81
C SER A 233 6.08 32.75 -13.01
N ASP A 234 7.16 33.15 -13.66
CA ASP A 234 8.26 33.90 -13.03
C ASP A 234 7.77 35.15 -12.28
N THR A 235 6.79 35.85 -12.85
CA THR A 235 6.22 37.04 -12.22
C THR A 235 5.45 36.70 -10.94
N LYS A 236 4.70 35.60 -10.93
CA LYS A 236 4.00 35.12 -9.71
C LYS A 236 5.04 34.70 -8.66
N TRP A 237 6.08 33.99 -9.07
CA TRP A 237 7.14 33.53 -8.18
C TRP A 237 7.88 34.69 -7.51
N ARG A 238 8.36 35.68 -8.28
CA ARG A 238 9.02 36.88 -7.73
C ARG A 238 8.15 37.59 -6.71
N ARG A 239 6.84 37.69 -6.97
CA ARG A 239 5.88 38.31 -6.04
C ARG A 239 5.78 37.50 -4.74
N PHE A 240 5.73 36.17 -4.81
CA PHE A 240 5.68 35.32 -3.62
C PHE A 240 6.96 35.45 -2.80
N GLN A 241 8.13 35.41 -3.45
CA GLN A 241 9.42 35.63 -2.77
C GLN A 241 9.46 36.95 -2.00
N GLN A 242 8.98 38.05 -2.60
CA GLN A 242 8.90 39.34 -1.87
C GLN A 242 7.92 39.28 -0.71
N ARG A 243 6.76 38.63 -0.89
CA ARG A 243 5.78 38.46 0.20
C ARG A 243 6.35 37.63 1.35
N TYR A 244 7.13 36.58 1.08
CA TYR A 244 7.74 35.75 2.13
C TYR A 244 8.73 36.50 3.01
N LYS A 245 9.46 37.50 2.48
CA LYS A 245 10.36 38.34 3.27
C LYS A 245 9.67 39.11 4.39
N HIS A 246 8.37 39.37 4.24
CA HIS A 246 7.53 40.04 5.24
C HIS A 246 6.73 39.05 6.09
N ARG A 247 7.07 37.75 6.04
CA ARG A 247 6.47 36.69 6.86
C ARG A 247 7.55 36.07 7.73
N ASP A 248 7.13 35.46 8.82
CA ASP A 248 7.99 34.72 9.74
C ASP A 248 8.34 33.34 9.17
N VAL A 249 9.17 33.33 8.11
CA VAL A 249 9.70 32.11 7.47
C VAL A 249 11.18 32.29 7.14
N LYS A 250 11.96 31.21 7.31
CA LYS A 250 13.39 31.22 6.99
C LYS A 250 13.61 31.31 5.49
N GLN A 251 14.44 32.25 5.05
CA GLN A 251 14.76 32.44 3.63
C GLN A 251 15.40 31.19 3.00
N SER A 252 16.19 30.43 3.76
CA SER A 252 16.78 29.16 3.32
C SER A 252 15.75 28.08 2.98
N LEU A 253 14.54 28.14 3.56
CA LEU A 253 13.44 27.24 3.19
C LEU A 253 12.77 27.68 1.89
N VAL A 254 12.65 28.99 1.66
CA VAL A 254 12.11 29.55 0.41
C VAL A 254 13.02 29.21 -0.77
N GLU A 255 14.34 29.23 -0.56
CA GLU A 255 15.34 28.84 -1.57
C GLU A 255 15.29 27.35 -1.96
N ARG A 256 14.71 26.49 -1.11
CA ARG A 256 14.47 25.07 -1.40
C ARG A 256 13.20 24.82 -2.21
N MET A 257 12.38 25.84 -2.49
CA MET A 257 11.17 25.67 -3.30
C MET A 257 11.50 25.47 -4.78
N ASN A 258 10.81 24.53 -5.41
CA ASN A 258 10.89 24.26 -6.84
C ASN A 258 9.81 25.07 -7.56
N CYS A 259 10.22 26.18 -8.18
CA CYS A 259 9.30 27.11 -8.83
C CYS A 259 9.98 27.85 -10.01
N PRO A 260 9.51 27.65 -11.25
CA PRO A 260 8.40 26.78 -11.66
C PRO A 260 8.66 25.31 -11.34
N ILE A 261 7.61 24.59 -10.99
CA ILE A 261 7.68 23.14 -10.78
C ILE A 261 7.86 22.40 -12.11
N GLY A 262 8.59 21.28 -12.08
CA GLY A 262 8.80 20.36 -13.19
C GLY A 262 10.23 20.38 -13.75
N LEU A 263 10.56 19.34 -14.51
CA LEU A 263 11.78 19.23 -15.29
C LEU A 263 11.88 20.32 -16.38
N GLU A 264 12.95 21.11 -16.35
CA GLU A 264 13.21 22.21 -17.29
C GLU A 264 13.31 21.75 -18.76
N GLN A 265 13.67 20.48 -18.99
CA GLN A 265 13.84 19.92 -20.33
C GLN A 265 12.50 19.67 -21.03
N VAL A 266 11.39 19.66 -20.30
CA VAL A 266 10.04 19.45 -20.83
C VAL A 266 9.32 20.79 -20.92
N VAL A 267 9.39 21.43 -22.08
CA VAL A 267 8.92 22.82 -22.31
C VAL A 267 7.44 22.95 -22.70
N GLY A 268 6.75 21.82 -22.85
CA GLY A 268 5.36 21.75 -23.26
C GLY A 268 4.38 22.42 -22.29
N LYS A 269 3.28 22.94 -22.82
CA LYS A 269 2.23 23.63 -22.03
C LYS A 269 0.93 22.84 -21.91
N MET A 270 0.80 21.72 -22.61
CA MET A 270 -0.38 20.87 -22.45
C MET A 270 -0.39 20.28 -21.04
N PRO A 271 -1.57 20.08 -20.42
CA PRO A 271 -1.65 19.53 -19.07
C PRO A 271 -0.89 18.22 -18.89
N MET A 272 -0.89 17.34 -19.90
CA MET A 272 -0.14 16.08 -19.87
C MET A 272 1.39 16.28 -19.91
N GLU A 273 1.89 17.25 -20.67
CA GLU A 273 3.33 17.55 -20.75
C GLU A 273 3.83 18.10 -19.42
N VAL A 274 3.07 19.03 -18.83
CA VAL A 274 3.35 19.57 -17.49
C VAL A 274 3.28 18.45 -16.45
N ALA A 275 2.29 17.57 -16.52
CA ALA A 275 2.16 16.46 -15.60
C ALA A 275 3.34 15.47 -15.68
N ILE A 276 3.82 15.13 -16.88
CA ILE A 276 5.02 14.29 -17.07
C ILE A 276 6.25 14.99 -16.47
N SER A 277 6.40 16.28 -16.74
CA SER A 277 7.49 17.11 -16.21
C SER A 277 7.52 17.11 -14.68
N VAL A 278 6.38 17.34 -14.04
CA VAL A 278 6.22 17.30 -12.57
C VAL A 278 6.44 15.90 -12.02
N ALA A 279 5.89 14.86 -12.66
CA ALA A 279 6.08 13.49 -12.23
C ALA A 279 7.56 13.08 -12.24
N GLY A 280 8.31 13.48 -13.27
CA GLY A 280 9.75 13.24 -13.36
C GLY A 280 10.54 13.87 -12.21
N GLU A 281 10.29 15.15 -11.92
CA GLU A 281 10.95 15.85 -10.80
C GLU A 281 10.54 15.25 -9.44
N ILE A 282 9.28 14.86 -9.26
CA ILE A 282 8.81 14.18 -8.05
C ILE A 282 9.48 12.83 -7.87
N ILE A 283 9.67 12.05 -8.95
CA ILE A 283 10.38 10.76 -8.90
C ILE A 283 11.84 10.96 -8.47
N GLU A 284 12.52 11.99 -8.97
CA GLU A 284 13.89 12.33 -8.53
C GLU A 284 13.93 12.59 -7.01
N SER A 285 13.01 13.43 -6.51
CA SER A 285 12.90 13.71 -5.08
C SER A 285 12.54 12.47 -4.25
N TYR A 286 11.60 11.66 -4.74
CA TYR A 286 11.17 10.39 -4.17
C TYR A 286 12.34 9.39 -4.00
N GLN A 287 13.19 9.22 -5.01
CA GLN A 287 14.32 8.30 -4.95
C GLN A 287 15.36 8.73 -3.90
N SER A 288 15.54 10.04 -3.72
CA SER A 288 16.44 10.56 -2.68
C SER A 288 16.00 10.15 -1.27
N LEU A 289 14.69 10.13 -0.97
CA LEU A 289 14.16 9.67 0.32
C LEU A 289 14.40 8.18 0.59
N LEU A 290 14.29 7.35 -0.44
CA LEU A 290 14.54 5.92 -0.33
C LEU A 290 16.02 5.65 -0.03
N SER A 291 16.93 6.32 -0.75
CA SER A 291 18.38 6.14 -0.58
C SER A 291 18.90 6.49 0.83
N VAL A 292 18.32 7.51 1.47
CA VAL A 292 18.66 7.90 2.85
C VAL A 292 18.22 6.84 3.87
N SER A 293 17.11 6.13 3.59
CA SER A 293 16.60 5.06 4.44
C SER A 293 17.48 3.79 4.35
N ASP A 294 17.99 3.48 3.16
CA ASP A 294 18.77 2.26 2.91
C ASP A 294 20.24 2.37 3.38
N ASN A 295 20.83 3.56 3.34
CA ASN A 295 22.24 3.78 3.75
C ASN A 295 22.51 3.49 5.24
N LYS A 296 21.49 3.40 6.09
CA LYS A 296 21.66 2.92 7.49
C LYS A 296 21.79 1.39 7.61
N THR A 297 21.59 0.62 6.54
CA THR A 297 21.56 -0.86 6.57
C THR A 297 22.54 -1.54 5.61
N ASN A 298 23.43 -0.78 4.96
CA ASN A 298 24.26 -1.32 3.88
C ASN A 298 25.52 -2.04 4.38
N LYS A 299 25.35 -3.22 5.00
CA LYS A 299 26.38 -4.27 4.95
C LYS A 299 26.17 -5.03 3.64
N LYS A 300 27.14 -4.95 2.74
CA LYS A 300 27.24 -5.76 1.51
C LYS A 300 27.31 -7.25 1.87
N SER A 301 26.15 -7.88 2.05
CA SER A 301 25.86 -9.30 1.86
C SER A 301 24.43 -9.53 2.38
N LYS A 302 23.48 -9.79 1.49
CA LYS A 302 22.14 -10.26 1.87
C LYS A 302 21.90 -11.61 1.21
N GLY A 303 22.24 -12.66 1.94
CA GLY A 303 21.96 -14.05 1.56
C GLY A 303 22.93 -15.04 2.22
N VAL A 304 22.44 -16.26 2.43
CA VAL A 304 23.30 -17.42 2.75
C VAL A 304 24.11 -17.73 1.49
N ALA A 305 25.42 -17.88 1.61
CA ALA A 305 26.26 -18.14 0.44
C ALA A 305 25.84 -19.47 -0.22
N TRP A 306 25.90 -19.57 -1.56
CA TRP A 306 25.56 -20.83 -2.25
C TRP A 306 26.32 -22.04 -1.69
N GLN A 307 27.55 -21.83 -1.22
CA GLN A 307 28.35 -22.87 -0.56
C GLN A 307 27.76 -23.34 0.77
N GLU A 308 27.22 -22.43 1.58
CA GLU A 308 26.54 -22.75 2.84
C GLU A 308 25.22 -23.47 2.57
N ILE A 309 24.45 -23.04 1.56
CA ILE A 309 23.23 -23.73 1.11
C ILE A 309 23.57 -25.16 0.65
N LYS A 310 24.62 -25.32 -0.15
CA LYS A 310 25.05 -26.63 -0.66
C LYS A 310 25.47 -27.58 0.48
N GLN A 311 26.17 -27.07 1.50
CA GLN A 311 26.50 -27.86 2.68
C GLN A 311 25.26 -28.33 3.42
N LEU A 312 24.30 -27.44 3.68
CA LEU A 312 23.04 -27.79 4.35
C LEU A 312 22.23 -28.85 3.59
N LEU A 313 22.17 -28.75 2.26
CA LEU A 313 21.51 -29.75 1.41
C LEU A 313 22.24 -31.10 1.46
N SER A 314 23.57 -31.10 1.37
CA SER A 314 24.37 -32.34 1.38
C SER A 314 24.39 -33.06 2.74
N MET A 315 24.18 -32.36 3.85
CA MET A 315 24.12 -32.97 5.18
C MET A 315 22.82 -33.74 5.41
N GLN A 316 21.73 -33.40 4.71
CA GLN A 316 20.47 -34.15 4.77
C GLN A 316 20.58 -35.51 4.07
N ASP A 317 21.30 -35.59 2.95
CA ASP A 317 21.55 -36.85 2.23
C ASP A 317 22.39 -37.83 3.07
N ALA A 318 23.40 -37.33 3.78
CA ALA A 318 24.27 -38.16 4.62
C ALA A 318 23.57 -38.73 5.87
N THR A 319 22.58 -38.02 6.42
CA THR A 319 21.79 -38.53 7.56
C THR A 319 20.71 -39.53 7.17
N GLY A 320 20.23 -39.51 5.92
CA GLY A 320 19.27 -40.49 5.39
C GLY A 320 19.91 -41.85 5.09
N GLU A 321 21.18 -41.87 4.67
CA GLU A 321 21.90 -43.13 4.40
C GLU A 321 22.40 -43.84 5.65
N GLN A 322 22.60 -43.15 6.77
CA GLN A 322 23.03 -43.81 8.02
C GLN A 322 21.89 -44.52 8.77
N GLN A 323 20.62 -44.16 8.55
CA GLN A 323 19.48 -44.89 9.13
C GLN A 323 19.11 -46.16 8.34
N SER A 324 19.33 -46.19 7.02
CA SER A 324 19.04 -47.37 6.19
C SER A 324 20.08 -48.50 6.31
N VAL A 325 21.31 -48.19 6.73
CA VAL A 325 22.37 -49.19 6.94
C VAL A 325 22.25 -49.89 8.30
N VAL A 326 21.73 -49.23 9.34
CA VAL A 326 21.59 -49.84 10.67
C VAL A 326 20.45 -50.87 10.73
N GLU A 327 19.32 -50.64 10.05
CA GLU A 327 18.21 -51.63 9.99
C GLU A 327 18.56 -52.89 9.16
N ASN A 328 19.43 -52.76 8.15
CA ASN A 328 19.85 -53.91 7.34
C ASN A 328 20.94 -54.78 7.99
N THR A 329 21.56 -54.32 9.07
CA THR A 329 22.60 -55.10 9.77
C THR A 329 22.02 -55.97 10.89
N GLN A 330 20.89 -55.58 11.51
CA GLN A 330 20.20 -56.42 12.51
C GLN A 330 19.36 -57.56 11.91
N SER A 331 19.07 -57.51 10.61
CA SER A 331 18.28 -58.55 9.93
C SER A 331 19.13 -59.74 9.41
N LYS A 332 20.47 -59.66 9.48
CA LYS A 332 21.39 -60.71 8.99
C LYS A 332 22.07 -61.56 10.07
N GLU A 333 21.89 -61.25 11.36
CA GLU A 333 22.45 -62.06 12.46
C GLU A 333 21.47 -63.08 13.06
N LEU A 334 20.25 -63.22 12.52
CA LEU A 334 19.25 -64.18 13.01
C LEU A 334 19.03 -65.43 12.12
N GLU A 335 19.75 -65.58 11.00
CA GLU A 335 19.51 -66.69 10.04
C GLU A 335 20.60 -67.77 9.94
N ASN A 336 21.65 -67.75 10.78
CA ASN A 336 22.67 -68.81 10.79
C ASN A 336 22.94 -69.32 12.22
N GLY A 337 22.06 -70.17 12.72
CA GLY A 337 22.28 -70.84 14.00
C GLY A 337 21.18 -71.84 14.36
N ASP A 338 21.05 -72.91 13.57
CA ASP A 338 20.57 -74.25 13.95
C ASP A 338 20.46 -75.06 12.65
N VAL A 339 21.16 -76.18 12.46
CA VAL A 339 20.65 -77.53 12.79
C VAL A 339 21.83 -78.51 12.81
N LYS A 340 21.82 -79.37 13.84
CA LYS A 340 22.65 -80.58 14.00
C LYS A 340 22.36 -81.65 12.95
#